data_AF-A0A6P0YQW9-F1
#
_entry.id   AF-A0A6P0YQW9-F1
#
_cell.length_a   1.000
_cell.length_b   1.000
_cell.length_c   1.000
_cell.angle_alpha   90.00
_cell.angle_beta   90.00
_cell.angle_gamma   90.00
#
_symmetry.space_group_name_H-M   'P 1'
#
loop_
_entity.id
_entity.type
_entity.pdbx_description
1 polymer ?
#
loop_
_entity_poly.entity_id
_entity_poly.type
_entity_poly.pdbx_seq_one_letter_code
_entity_poly.pdbx_strand_id
1 'polypeptide(L)'
;MTHTFLLEAGRWTLQGHWLDREGPPIPVKGRTLVRWSRDSWYTLVTQLTFPGTERDEISFQYRGHFAAGDRRYSFVLQHSGLGRVEGEGWIAPESIVQRYWVLGDRQRRTGFETLTQVSVDRYHMSSSIMSGHYLTSTMEASVQRH
;
A
#
# COMPACT_ATOMS: atom_id res chain seq x y z
N MET A 1 13.81 6.58 13.50
CA MET A 1 14.40 5.31 13.05
C MET A 1 14.55 5.38 11.53
N THR A 2 15.49 4.66 10.91
CA THR A 2 15.57 4.63 9.44
C THR A 2 14.56 3.63 8.91
N HIS A 3 13.72 4.04 7.96
CA HIS A 3 12.76 3.16 7.32
C HIS A 3 13.45 2.20 6.34
N THR A 4 12.96 0.96 6.27
CA THR A 4 13.44 -0.08 5.35
C THR A 4 12.37 -0.51 4.36
N PHE A 5 11.09 -0.52 4.78
CA PHE A 5 9.98 -0.72 3.85
C PHE A 5 10.02 0.36 2.78
N LEU A 6 9.78 -0.02 1.52
CA LEU A 6 9.95 0.81 0.32
C LEU A 6 11.40 1.21 0.01
N LEU A 7 12.19 1.66 1.00
CA LEU A 7 13.54 2.22 0.81
C LEU A 7 14.62 1.18 0.49
N GLU A 8 14.36 -0.09 0.81
CA GLU A 8 15.27 -1.20 0.52
C GLU A 8 14.58 -2.28 -0.30
N ALA A 9 15.37 -3.00 -1.11
CA ALA A 9 14.89 -4.21 -1.75
C ALA A 9 14.64 -5.30 -0.70
N GLY A 10 13.48 -5.95 -0.78
CA GLY A 10 13.09 -6.91 0.25
C GLY A 10 11.74 -7.56 -0.04
N ARG A 11 11.49 -8.66 0.67
CA ARG A 11 10.20 -9.34 0.70
C ARG A 11 9.54 -9.04 2.03
N TRP A 12 8.23 -8.85 1.97
CA TRP A 12 7.42 -8.52 3.12
C TRP A 12 6.15 -9.36 3.08
N THR A 13 5.66 -9.73 4.26
CA THR A 13 4.36 -10.36 4.44
C THR A 13 3.45 -9.42 5.18
N LEU A 14 2.17 -9.43 4.83
CA LEU A 14 1.12 -8.66 5.43
C LEU A 14 0.10 -9.61 6.06
N GLN A 15 -0.36 -9.31 7.27
CA GLN A 15 -1.48 -10.01 7.90
C GLN A 15 -2.33 -9.03 8.69
N GLY A 16 -3.64 -9.09 8.50
CA GLY A 16 -4.57 -8.19 9.16
C GLY A 16 -6.01 -8.44 8.78
N HIS A 17 -6.80 -7.36 8.78
CA HIS A 17 -8.21 -7.40 8.42
C HIS A 17 -8.55 -6.31 7.42
N TRP A 18 -9.38 -6.68 6.46
CA TRP A 18 -10.10 -5.77 5.57
C TRP A 18 -11.48 -5.53 6.15
N LEU A 19 -11.91 -4.28 6.16
CA LEU A 19 -13.20 -3.86 6.65
C LEU A 19 -13.91 -3.12 5.52
N ASP A 20 -15.02 -3.67 5.06
CA ASP A 20 -15.97 -2.96 4.24
C ASP A 20 -16.93 -2.15 5.13
N ARG A 21 -17.69 -1.22 4.56
CA ARG A 21 -18.61 -0.36 5.30
C ARG A 21 -19.66 -1.14 6.11
N GLU A 22 -20.02 -2.32 5.64
CA GLU A 22 -21.00 -3.21 6.26
C GLU A 22 -20.39 -4.61 6.40
N GLY A 23 -20.72 -5.28 7.50
CA GLY A 23 -20.30 -6.65 7.76
C GLY A 23 -19.11 -6.78 8.71
N PRO A 24 -18.77 -8.02 9.08
CA PRO A 24 -17.64 -8.31 9.96
C PRO A 24 -16.29 -8.09 9.24
N PRO A 25 -15.20 -7.86 10.00
CA PRO A 25 -13.86 -7.82 9.44
C PRO A 25 -13.49 -9.12 8.70
N ILE A 26 -12.90 -8.98 7.52
CA ILE A 26 -12.46 -10.09 6.67
C ILE A 26 -10.96 -10.29 6.85
N PRO A 27 -10.47 -11.48 7.25
CA PRO A 27 -9.04 -11.75 7.33
C PRO A 27 -8.35 -11.54 5.98
N VAL A 28 -7.22 -10.84 5.98
CA VAL A 28 -6.41 -10.61 4.78
C VAL A 28 -4.96 -11.02 5.02
N LYS A 29 -4.38 -11.68 4.02
CA LYS A 29 -2.96 -11.99 3.96
C LYS A 29 -2.37 -11.43 2.69
N GLY A 30 -1.18 -10.87 2.79
CA GLY A 30 -0.48 -10.29 1.65
C GLY A 30 0.99 -10.67 1.58
N ARG A 31 1.53 -10.57 0.38
CA ARG A 31 2.97 -10.65 0.12
C ARG A 31 3.36 -9.46 -0.74
N THR A 32 4.45 -8.80 -0.38
CA THR A 32 4.98 -7.64 -1.06
C THR A 32 6.44 -7.86 -1.43
N LEU A 33 6.81 -7.51 -2.65
CA LEU A 33 8.19 -7.53 -3.13
C LEU A 33 8.59 -6.13 -3.57
N VAL A 34 9.62 -5.58 -2.93
CA VAL A 34 10.24 -4.30 -3.29
C VAL A 34 11.52 -4.57 -4.06
N ARG A 35 11.69 -3.91 -5.20
CA ARG A 35 12.91 -3.93 -6.00
C ARG A 35 13.33 -2.51 -6.35
N TRP A 36 14.64 -2.29 -6.35
CA TRP A 36 15.26 -1.04 -6.78
C TRP A 36 16.08 -1.25 -8.04
N SER A 37 16.09 -0.25 -8.89
CA SER A 37 17.03 -0.11 -10.01
C SER A 37 18.05 0.98 -9.70
N ARG A 38 19.09 1.10 -10.52
CA ARG A 38 20.23 2.01 -10.27
C ARG A 38 19.85 3.50 -10.35
N ASP A 39 18.72 3.86 -10.94
CA ASP A 39 18.34 5.24 -11.27
C ASP A 39 17.23 5.79 -10.35
N SER A 40 17.25 5.47 -9.05
CA SER A 40 16.23 5.93 -8.10
C SER A 40 14.79 5.48 -8.40
N TRP A 41 14.61 4.53 -9.32
CA TRP A 41 13.32 3.90 -9.58
C TRP A 41 13.15 2.63 -8.76
N TYR A 42 11.96 2.48 -8.18
CA TYR A 42 11.54 1.27 -7.51
C TYR A 42 10.30 0.67 -8.18
N THR A 43 10.18 -0.65 -8.04
CA THR A 43 8.93 -1.37 -8.30
C THR A 43 8.51 -2.08 -7.03
N LEU A 44 7.21 -2.04 -6.74
CA LEU A 44 6.63 -2.76 -5.61
C LEU A 44 5.46 -3.59 -6.14
N VAL A 45 5.46 -4.88 -5.85
CA VAL A 45 4.35 -5.77 -6.21
C VAL A 45 3.75 -6.34 -4.94
N THR A 46 2.45 -6.13 -4.73
CA THR A 46 1.70 -6.70 -3.61
C THR A 46 0.59 -7.59 -4.14
N GLN A 47 0.40 -8.75 -3.52
CA GLN A 47 -0.76 -9.61 -3.75
C GLN A 47 -1.45 -9.85 -2.42
N LEU A 48 -2.75 -9.57 -2.37
CA LEU A 48 -3.62 -9.80 -1.22
C LEU A 48 -4.56 -10.97 -1.51
N THR A 49 -4.77 -11.78 -0.49
CA THR A 49 -5.65 -12.95 -0.49
C THR A 49 -6.58 -12.85 0.72
N PHE A 50 -7.79 -13.38 0.61
CA PHE A 50 -8.83 -13.31 1.64
C PHE A 50 -9.25 -14.73 2.05
N PRO A 51 -8.51 -15.37 2.97
CA PRO A 51 -8.73 -16.77 3.31
C PRO A 51 -10.14 -17.03 3.83
N GLY A 52 -10.75 -18.12 3.38
CA GLY A 52 -12.08 -18.53 3.82
C GLY A 52 -13.22 -17.68 3.25
N THR A 53 -12.96 -16.92 2.19
CA THR A 53 -13.98 -16.14 1.48
C THR A 53 -13.92 -16.41 -0.02
N GLU A 54 -15.00 -16.08 -0.74
CA GLU A 54 -15.05 -16.11 -2.21
C GLU A 54 -14.54 -14.80 -2.85
N ARG A 55 -13.96 -13.90 -2.05
CA ARG A 55 -13.47 -12.61 -2.55
C ARG A 55 -12.26 -12.81 -3.46
N ASP A 56 -12.29 -12.14 -4.60
CA ASP A 56 -11.16 -12.11 -5.52
C ASP A 56 -9.89 -11.56 -4.85
N GLU A 57 -8.76 -12.13 -5.25
CA GLU A 57 -7.46 -11.61 -4.88
C GLU A 57 -7.25 -10.20 -5.42
N ILE A 58 -6.51 -9.39 -4.67
CA ILE A 58 -6.17 -8.03 -5.10
C ILE A 58 -4.67 -7.94 -5.33
N SER A 59 -4.28 -7.70 -6.58
CA SER A 59 -2.90 -7.38 -6.94
C SER A 59 -2.69 -5.87 -7.11
N PHE A 60 -1.52 -5.41 -6.66
CA PHE A 60 -0.99 -4.06 -6.83
C PHE A 60 0.38 -4.15 -7.51
N GLN A 61 0.59 -3.34 -8.55
CA GLN A 61 1.89 -3.22 -9.22
C GLN A 61 2.26 -1.74 -9.31
N TYR A 62 3.21 -1.33 -8.48
CA TYR A 62 3.72 0.02 -8.40
C TYR A 62 4.98 0.18 -9.23
N ARG A 63 5.12 1.36 -9.81
CA ARG A 63 6.39 1.91 -10.28
C ARG A 63 6.49 3.35 -9.79
N GLY A 64 7.53 3.64 -9.03
CA GLY A 64 7.74 4.98 -8.50
C GLY A 64 9.19 5.41 -8.58
N HIS A 65 9.39 6.70 -8.35
CA HIS A 65 10.69 7.33 -8.34
C HIS A 65 10.90 8.04 -7.00
N PHE A 66 12.06 7.84 -6.40
CA PHE A 66 12.46 8.47 -5.16
C PHE A 66 13.95 8.77 -5.19
N ALA A 67 14.27 10.06 -5.25
CA ALA A 67 15.66 10.50 -5.29
C ALA A 67 16.31 10.37 -3.91
N ALA A 68 17.61 10.07 -3.89
CA ALA A 68 18.35 10.00 -2.64
C ALA A 68 18.32 11.36 -1.92
N GLY A 69 17.94 11.35 -0.64
CA GLY A 69 17.83 12.56 0.18
C GLY A 69 16.45 13.23 0.15
N ASP A 70 15.57 12.82 -0.76
CA ASP A 70 14.19 13.31 -0.76
C ASP A 70 13.38 12.70 0.38
N ARG A 71 12.30 13.39 0.75
CA ARG A 71 11.25 12.83 1.61
C ARG A 71 9.97 12.55 0.86
N ARG A 72 9.87 12.95 -0.41
CA ARG A 72 8.67 12.80 -1.22
C ARG A 72 8.97 11.86 -2.38
N TYR A 73 7.97 11.08 -2.77
CA TYR A 73 8.00 10.25 -3.98
C TYR A 73 6.67 10.32 -4.69
N SER A 74 6.69 10.00 -5.97
CA SER A 74 5.49 9.78 -6.78
C SER A 74 5.53 8.39 -7.39
N PHE A 75 4.34 7.86 -7.69
CA PHE A 75 4.21 6.55 -8.30
C PHE A 75 2.99 6.45 -9.20
N VAL A 76 3.07 5.50 -10.12
CA VAL A 76 1.93 4.92 -10.80
C VAL A 76 1.67 3.52 -10.24
N LEU A 77 0.40 3.16 -10.13
CA LEU A 77 -0.06 1.89 -9.61
C LEU A 77 -1.05 1.27 -10.60
N GLN A 78 -0.83 0.02 -10.97
CA GLN A 78 -1.86 -0.83 -11.56
C GLN A 78 -2.52 -1.66 -10.44
N HIS A 79 -3.78 -1.38 -10.16
CA HIS A 79 -4.59 -2.09 -9.18
C HIS A 79 -5.59 -2.99 -9.91
N SER A 80 -5.68 -4.26 -9.54
CA SER A 80 -6.60 -5.24 -10.16
C SER A 80 -8.08 -4.79 -10.14
N GLY A 81 -8.59 -4.36 -8.97
CA GLY A 81 -9.97 -3.86 -8.84
C GLY A 81 -10.23 -2.38 -9.19
N LEU A 82 -9.23 -1.49 -9.13
CA LEU A 82 -9.41 -0.04 -9.40
C LEU A 82 -8.91 0.38 -10.79
N GLY A 83 -8.10 -0.43 -11.46
CA GLY A 83 -7.43 -0.06 -12.70
C GLY A 83 -6.17 0.78 -12.46
N ARG A 84 -5.94 1.79 -13.31
CA ARG A 84 -4.75 2.63 -13.25
C ARG A 84 -4.93 3.75 -12.23
N VAL A 85 -3.91 3.93 -11.42
CA VAL A 85 -3.89 4.83 -10.27
C VAL A 85 -2.60 5.65 -10.31
N GLU A 86 -2.67 6.90 -9.89
CA GLU A 86 -1.52 7.76 -9.62
C GLU A 86 -1.50 8.11 -8.13
N GLY A 87 -0.30 8.35 -7.60
CA GLY A 87 -0.16 8.69 -6.20
C GLY A 87 1.17 9.32 -5.86
N GLU A 88 1.23 9.77 -4.62
CA GLU A 88 2.39 10.38 -4.02
C GLU A 88 2.51 9.95 -2.57
N GLY A 89 3.72 10.04 -2.03
CA GLY A 89 3.96 9.71 -0.64
C GLY A 89 5.10 10.47 -0.03
N TRP A 90 5.18 10.34 1.29
CA TRP A 90 6.14 10.98 2.17
C TRP A 90 6.79 9.94 3.07
N ILE A 91 8.11 10.07 3.23
CA ILE A 91 8.88 9.40 4.27
C ILE A 91 8.96 10.36 5.46
N ALA A 92 8.05 10.21 6.41
CA ALA A 92 8.06 10.95 7.68
C ALA A 92 9.05 10.28 8.66
N PRO A 93 9.29 10.86 9.86
CA PRO A 93 10.23 10.26 10.81
C PRO A 93 9.80 8.92 11.42
N GLU A 94 8.49 8.68 11.52
CA GLU A 94 7.90 7.50 12.17
C GLU A 94 7.03 6.68 11.22
N SER A 95 6.65 7.25 10.07
CA SER A 95 5.74 6.59 9.15
C SER A 95 6.05 6.90 7.69
N ILE A 96 5.69 5.97 6.82
CA ILE A 96 5.56 6.22 5.40
C ILE A 96 4.09 6.51 5.15
N VAL A 97 3.79 7.65 4.56
CA VAL A 97 2.42 8.11 4.31
C VAL A 97 2.24 8.26 2.81
N GLN A 98 1.21 7.66 2.23
CA GLN A 98 0.91 7.83 0.82
C GLN A 98 -0.57 8.03 0.57
N ARG A 99 -0.86 8.68 -0.55
CA ARG A 99 -2.21 8.81 -1.08
C ARG A 99 -2.21 8.51 -2.57
N TYR A 100 -3.37 8.14 -3.07
CA TYR A 100 -3.56 7.86 -4.48
C TYR A 100 -4.95 8.25 -4.97
N TRP A 101 -5.09 8.43 -6.28
CA TRP A 101 -6.35 8.70 -6.97
C TRP A 101 -6.47 7.85 -8.23
N VAL A 102 -7.65 7.30 -8.46
CA VAL A 102 -7.91 6.43 -9.60
C VAL A 102 -8.14 7.27 -10.87
N LEU A 103 -7.41 6.96 -11.94
CA LEU A 103 -7.51 7.67 -13.21
C LEU A 103 -8.70 7.18 -14.02
N GLY A 104 -9.45 8.12 -14.61
CA GLY A 104 -10.63 7.81 -15.43
C GLY A 104 -11.82 7.24 -14.66
N ASP A 105 -11.75 7.24 -13.33
CA ASP A 105 -12.81 6.71 -12.47
C ASP A 105 -13.93 7.74 -12.26
N ARG A 106 -15.15 7.37 -12.67
CA ARG A 106 -16.33 8.25 -12.53
C ARG A 106 -16.68 8.54 -11.08
N GLN A 107 -16.36 7.60 -10.17
CA GLN A 107 -16.58 7.74 -8.74
C GLN A 107 -15.50 8.56 -8.03
N ARG A 108 -14.45 8.98 -8.75
CA ARG A 108 -13.31 9.74 -8.22
C ARG A 108 -12.74 9.07 -6.97
N ARG A 109 -12.59 7.74 -7.01
CA ARG A 109 -12.06 7.00 -5.86
C ARG A 109 -10.63 7.44 -5.57
N THR A 110 -10.35 7.58 -4.29
CA THR A 110 -9.03 7.89 -3.75
C THR A 110 -8.70 6.90 -2.66
N GLY A 111 -7.43 6.80 -2.30
CA GLY A 111 -7.05 6.07 -1.11
C GLY A 111 -5.88 6.71 -0.41
N PHE A 112 -5.70 6.27 0.83
CA PHE A 112 -4.66 6.73 1.71
C PHE A 112 -4.07 5.54 2.43
N GLU A 113 -2.77 5.54 2.69
CA GLU A 113 -2.10 4.49 3.44
C GLU A 113 -1.02 5.09 4.32
N THR A 114 -0.92 4.57 5.54
CA THR A 114 0.16 4.85 6.48
C THR A 114 0.81 3.54 6.89
N LEU A 115 2.14 3.47 6.80
CA LEU A 115 2.95 2.43 7.43
C LEU A 115 3.75 3.06 8.58
N THR A 116 3.30 2.88 9.81
CA THR A 116 4.02 3.32 11.02
C THR A 116 5.06 2.28 11.40
N GLN A 117 6.31 2.70 11.55
CA GLN A 117 7.41 1.81 11.88
C GLN A 117 7.33 1.36 13.35
N VAL A 118 7.29 0.05 13.56
CA VAL A 118 7.32 -0.58 14.89
C VAL A 118 8.73 -1.05 15.22
N SER A 119 9.43 -1.59 14.22
CA SER A 119 10.86 -1.91 14.27
C SER A 119 11.47 -1.82 12.88
N VAL A 120 12.78 -2.09 12.75
CA VAL A 120 13.46 -2.08 11.45
C VAL A 120 12.81 -3.03 10.43
N ASP A 121 12.23 -4.14 10.87
CA ASP A 121 11.63 -5.17 9.99
C ASP A 121 10.11 -5.30 10.18
N ARG A 122 9.46 -4.36 10.88
CA ARG A 122 8.03 -4.44 11.20
C ARG A 122 7.36 -3.07 11.14
N TYR A 123 6.22 -3.04 10.47
CA TYR A 123 5.36 -1.88 10.36
C TYR A 123 3.92 -2.24 10.74
N HIS A 124 3.21 -1.26 11.26
CA HIS A 124 1.75 -1.28 11.35
C HIS A 124 1.19 -0.45 10.19
N MET A 125 0.32 -1.07 9.40
CA MET A 125 -0.27 -0.47 8.22
C MET A 125 -1.75 -0.16 8.47
N SER A 126 -2.18 1.02 8.05
CA SER A 126 -3.59 1.39 7.94
C SER A 126 -3.83 1.99 6.57
N SER A 127 -4.86 1.54 5.87
CA SER A 127 -5.18 2.00 4.52
C SER A 127 -6.67 2.24 4.35
N SER A 128 -7.04 3.12 3.43
CA SER A 128 -8.43 3.44 3.13
C SER A 128 -8.68 3.52 1.62
N ILE A 129 -9.91 3.19 1.24
CA ILE A 129 -10.48 3.50 -0.06
C ILE A 129 -11.70 4.38 0.16
N MET A 130 -11.73 5.53 -0.50
CA MET A 130 -12.79 6.51 -0.42
C MET A 130 -13.45 6.70 -1.78
N SER A 131 -14.75 7.00 -1.77
CA SER A 131 -15.51 7.43 -2.94
C SER A 131 -16.21 8.75 -2.59
N GLY A 132 -15.76 9.84 -3.20
CA GLY A 132 -16.11 11.19 -2.74
C GLY A 132 -15.74 11.41 -1.27
N HIS A 133 -16.73 11.66 -0.41
CA HIS A 133 -16.54 11.89 1.03
C HIS A 133 -16.70 10.62 1.89
N TYR A 134 -17.02 9.48 1.29
CA TYR A 134 -17.32 8.26 2.03
C TYR A 134 -16.11 7.34 2.09
N LEU A 135 -15.76 6.90 3.30
CA LEU A 135 -14.87 5.76 3.52
C LEU A 135 -15.62 4.47 3.11
N THR A 136 -15.19 3.86 2.01
CA THR A 136 -15.85 2.66 1.44
C THR A 136 -15.27 1.38 1.99
N SER A 137 -13.95 1.36 2.22
CA SER A 137 -13.27 0.27 2.91
C SER A 137 -12.01 0.79 3.61
N THR A 138 -11.56 0.03 4.60
CA THR A 138 -10.29 0.23 5.29
C THR A 138 -9.60 -1.11 5.50
N MET A 139 -8.29 -1.10 5.66
CA MET A 139 -7.54 -2.29 6.05
C MET A 139 -6.50 -1.90 7.09
N GLU A 140 -6.42 -2.69 8.14
CA GLU A 140 -5.38 -2.62 9.16
C GLU A 140 -4.57 -3.92 9.14
N ALA A 141 -3.25 -3.82 9.19
CA ALA A 141 -2.38 -4.98 9.10
C ALA A 141 -1.01 -4.78 9.74
N SER A 142 -0.40 -5.87 10.18
CA SER A 142 1.04 -5.92 10.44
C SER A 142 1.78 -6.28 9.15
N VAL A 143 2.85 -5.56 8.85
CA VAL A 143 3.75 -5.82 7.73
C VAL A 143 5.12 -6.19 8.28
N GLN A 144 5.65 -7.34 7.89
CA GLN A 144 6.87 -7.93 8.45
C GLN A 144 7.81 -8.33 7.32
N ARG A 145 9.11 -8.04 7.46
CA ARG A 145 10.13 -8.47 6.49
C ARG A 145 10.35 -9.99 6.57
N HIS A 146 10.62 -10.60 5.42
CA HIS A 146 11.01 -12.01 5.27
C HIS A 146 12.42 -12.10 4.65
#